data_AF-A0A959EHE4-F1
#
_entry.id   AF-A0A959EHE4-F1
#
_cell.length_a   1.000
_cell.length_b   1.000
_cell.length_c   1.000
_cell.angle_alpha   90.00
_cell.angle_beta   90.00
_cell.angle_gamma   90.00
#
_symmetry.space_group_name_H-M   'P 1'
#
loop_
_entity.id
_entity.type
_entity.pdbx_description
1 polymer ?
#
loop_
_entity_poly.entity_id
_entity_poly.type
_entity_poly.pdbx_seq_one_letter_code
_entity_poly.pdbx_strand_id
1 'polypeptide(L)'
;MQRILFFLTFTAILAATLPAIAEPDYHITEAMPGDGIYSMLRRYGLDQYSCNFDQFYRLNNLRKNGHLIVGRKYQLPILIYTFNGKTIRSSIGINDWNTALRIQKYNELMLERNMRPESFKKDRVLWVPFHELNCPNPDLEIPSPVENSPEEERPTSST
;
A
#
# COMPACT_ATOMS: atom_id res chain seq x y z
N MET A 1 -65.58 -31.37 -22.96
CA MET A 1 -65.18 -30.71 -21.69
C MET A 1 -63.68 -30.93 -21.50
N GLN A 2 -62.91 -29.84 -21.56
CA GLN A 2 -61.45 -29.79 -21.66
C GLN A 2 -60.81 -30.11 -20.29
N ARG A 3 -59.93 -31.11 -20.20
CA ARG A 3 -59.06 -31.31 -19.03
C ARG A 3 -57.71 -30.66 -19.32
N ILE A 4 -57.49 -29.49 -18.74
CA ILE A 4 -56.25 -28.72 -18.83
C ILE A 4 -55.21 -29.39 -17.93
N LEU A 5 -54.15 -29.94 -18.52
CA LEU A 5 -52.98 -30.42 -17.80
C LEU A 5 -52.09 -29.20 -17.48
N PHE A 6 -52.06 -28.75 -16.23
CA PHE A 6 -51.12 -27.73 -15.75
C PHE A 6 -49.76 -28.40 -15.49
N PHE A 7 -48.81 -28.25 -16.41
CA PHE A 7 -47.41 -28.54 -16.15
C PHE A 7 -46.82 -27.37 -15.34
N LEU A 8 -46.68 -27.57 -14.01
CA LEU A 8 -45.91 -26.70 -13.14
C LEU A 8 -44.42 -26.87 -13.44
N THR A 9 -43.85 -26.05 -14.32
CA THR A 9 -42.40 -25.98 -14.51
C THR A 9 -41.77 -25.27 -13.32
N PHE A 10 -41.21 -26.06 -12.40
CA PHE A 10 -40.40 -25.58 -11.28
C PHE A 10 -39.02 -25.15 -11.83
N THR A 11 -38.90 -23.89 -12.22
CA THR A 11 -37.62 -23.29 -12.64
C THR A 11 -36.73 -23.11 -11.42
N ALA A 12 -35.75 -23.99 -11.25
CA ALA A 12 -34.67 -23.83 -10.29
C ALA A 12 -33.84 -22.59 -10.67
N ILE A 13 -34.05 -21.48 -9.97
CA ILE A 13 -33.20 -20.28 -10.06
C ILE A 13 -31.87 -20.63 -9.41
N LEU A 14 -30.87 -21.02 -10.23
CA LEU A 14 -29.50 -21.19 -9.81
C LEU A 14 -28.92 -19.81 -9.50
N ALA A 15 -28.97 -19.39 -8.23
CA ALA A 15 -28.34 -18.16 -7.79
C ALA A 15 -26.83 -18.28 -7.97
N ALA A 16 -26.29 -17.69 -9.03
CA ALA A 16 -24.86 -17.57 -9.23
C ALA A 16 -24.28 -16.71 -8.11
N THR A 17 -23.63 -17.34 -7.13
CA THR A 17 -22.88 -16.64 -6.10
C THR A 17 -21.66 -16.01 -6.75
N LEU A 18 -21.74 -14.71 -7.04
CA LEU A 18 -20.56 -13.93 -7.43
C LEU A 18 -19.57 -13.97 -6.24
N PRO A 19 -18.30 -14.33 -6.47
CA PRO A 19 -17.32 -14.26 -5.40
C PRO A 19 -17.19 -12.80 -4.94
N ALA A 20 -17.44 -12.57 -3.65
CA ALA A 20 -17.16 -11.28 -3.04
C ALA A 20 -15.64 -11.05 -3.10
N ILE A 21 -15.22 -9.95 -3.71
CA ILE A 21 -13.81 -9.53 -3.68
C ILE A 21 -13.57 -9.02 -2.26
N ALA A 22 -12.90 -9.82 -1.43
CA ALA A 22 -12.45 -9.37 -0.12
C ALA A 22 -11.48 -8.19 -0.31
N GLU A 23 -11.63 -7.14 0.52
CA GLU A 23 -10.67 -6.05 0.52
C GLU A 23 -9.29 -6.58 0.94
N PRO A 24 -8.21 -6.14 0.29
CA PRO A 24 -6.86 -6.60 0.61
C PRO A 24 -6.44 -6.13 2.02
N ASP A 25 -5.63 -6.96 2.68
CA ASP A 25 -4.99 -6.59 3.95
C ASP A 25 -3.95 -5.47 3.75
N TYR A 26 -3.51 -4.87 4.86
CA TYR A 26 -2.47 -3.85 4.88
C TYR A 26 -1.14 -4.37 5.46
N HIS A 27 -0.02 -3.88 4.92
CA HIS A 27 1.30 -4.18 5.49
C HIS A 27 1.41 -3.65 6.91
N ILE A 28 2.00 -4.44 7.81
CA ILE A 28 2.23 -4.06 9.21
C ILE A 28 3.72 -3.95 9.46
N THR A 29 4.14 -2.87 10.12
CA THR A 29 5.51 -2.66 10.58
C THR A 29 5.57 -2.16 12.02
N GLU A 30 6.73 -2.27 12.65
CA GLU A 30 7.00 -1.76 13.99
C GLU A 30 7.62 -0.36 13.93
N ALA A 31 7.21 0.52 14.84
CA ALA A 31 7.85 1.82 15.01
C ALA A 31 9.23 1.68 15.67
N MET A 32 10.25 2.22 14.99
CA MET A 32 11.65 2.20 15.45
C MET A 32 11.98 3.46 16.28
N PRO A 33 13.06 3.44 17.09
CA PRO A 33 13.57 4.66 17.71
C PRO A 33 13.83 5.75 16.65
N GLY A 34 13.29 6.94 16.86
CA GLY A 34 13.37 8.06 15.91
C GLY A 34 12.26 8.10 14.85
N ASP A 35 11.36 7.11 14.81
CA ASP A 35 10.17 7.18 13.95
C ASP A 35 9.16 8.20 14.49
N GLY A 36 8.91 9.24 13.69
CA GLY A 36 7.61 9.88 13.61
C GLY A 36 6.84 9.32 12.41
N ILE A 37 5.59 9.76 12.23
CA ILE A 37 4.75 9.31 11.10
C ILE A 37 5.44 9.61 9.76
N TYR A 38 6.00 10.81 9.61
CA TYR A 38 6.71 11.20 8.39
C TYR A 38 7.94 10.34 8.10
N SER A 39 8.82 10.11 9.09
CA SER A 39 10.02 9.28 8.87
C SER A 39 9.67 7.83 8.59
N MET A 40 8.64 7.28 9.26
CA MET A 40 8.12 5.94 8.97
C MET A 40 7.59 5.85 7.53
N LEU A 41 6.72 6.77 7.09
CA LEU A 41 6.19 6.74 5.72
C LEU A 41 7.27 6.96 4.67
N ARG A 42 8.26 7.83 4.93
CA ARG A 42 9.42 8.03 4.05
C ARG A 42 10.27 6.79 3.90
N ARG A 43 10.50 6.04 5.00
CA ARG A 43 11.25 4.78 5.00
C ARG A 43 10.64 3.75 4.03
N TYR A 44 9.33 3.83 3.82
CA TYR A 44 8.57 3.00 2.87
C TYR A 44 8.21 3.70 1.54
N GLY A 45 8.71 4.93 1.29
CA GLY A 45 8.49 5.68 0.05
C GLY A 45 7.04 6.18 -0.15
N LEU A 46 6.36 6.56 0.94
CA LEU A 46 4.93 6.93 0.93
C LEU A 46 4.70 8.42 1.21
N ASP A 47 5.75 9.21 1.41
CA ASP A 47 5.69 10.58 1.92
C ASP A 47 5.43 11.67 0.87
N GLN A 48 5.25 11.31 -0.41
CA GLN A 48 4.96 12.24 -1.50
C GLN A 48 3.46 12.54 -1.72
N TYR A 49 2.58 11.77 -1.08
CA TYR A 49 1.13 11.83 -1.33
C TYR A 49 0.39 11.99 -0.01
N SER A 50 -0.31 13.12 0.17
CA SER A 50 -1.03 13.44 1.41
C SER A 50 -2.04 12.36 1.81
N CYS A 51 -2.67 11.72 0.83
CA CYS A 51 -3.63 10.65 1.04
C CYS A 51 -3.03 9.39 1.70
N ASN A 52 -1.71 9.13 1.56
CA ASN A 52 -1.06 8.05 2.32
C ASN A 52 -1.05 8.38 3.82
N PHE A 53 -0.84 9.66 4.19
CA PHE A 53 -0.91 10.10 5.58
C PHE A 53 -2.33 9.98 6.12
N ASP A 54 -3.32 10.49 5.38
CA ASP A 54 -4.74 10.37 5.77
C ASP A 54 -5.19 8.92 5.92
N GLN A 55 -4.70 8.03 5.06
CA GLN A 55 -4.92 6.59 5.18
C GLN A 55 -4.24 6.02 6.42
N PHE A 56 -2.98 6.36 6.68
CA PHE A 56 -2.24 5.89 7.86
C PHE A 56 -2.93 6.30 9.17
N TYR A 57 -3.42 7.54 9.27
CA TYR A 57 -4.17 8.00 10.43
C TYR A 57 -5.43 7.15 10.65
N ARG A 58 -6.17 6.86 9.57
CA ARG A 58 -7.40 6.08 9.63
C ARG A 58 -7.16 4.62 10.03
N LEU A 59 -6.19 3.96 9.40
CA LEU A 59 -5.86 2.56 9.67
C LEU A 59 -5.49 2.34 11.15
N ASN A 60 -4.79 3.31 11.74
CA ASN A 60 -4.25 3.18 13.09
C ASN A 60 -5.07 3.90 14.16
N ASN A 61 -6.26 4.44 13.80
CA ASN A 61 -7.11 5.25 14.68
C ASN A 61 -6.35 6.38 15.39
N LEU A 62 -5.46 7.05 14.63
CA LEU A 62 -4.64 8.15 15.12
C LEU A 62 -5.27 9.50 14.74
N ARG A 63 -5.13 10.48 15.64
CA ARG A 63 -5.38 11.88 15.28
C ARG A 63 -4.26 12.38 14.36
N LYS A 64 -4.56 13.39 13.54
CA LYS A 64 -3.55 14.09 12.75
C LYS A 64 -2.42 14.58 13.66
N ASN A 65 -1.17 14.35 13.26
CA ASN A 65 0.03 14.68 14.01
C ASN A 65 0.19 13.93 15.36
N GLY A 66 -0.50 12.80 15.55
CA GLY A 66 -0.26 11.93 16.69
C GLY A 66 1.17 11.36 16.70
N HIS A 67 1.63 10.94 17.88
CA HIS A 67 2.95 10.33 18.04
C HIS A 67 2.88 8.80 17.90
N LEU A 68 3.96 8.22 17.36
CA LEU A 68 4.17 6.79 17.36
C LEU A 68 4.78 6.33 18.68
N ILE A 69 4.44 5.11 19.10
CA ILE A 69 5.02 4.46 20.27
C ILE A 69 6.04 3.45 19.75
N VAL A 70 7.32 3.64 20.12
CA VAL A 70 8.40 2.71 19.76
C VAL A 70 8.03 1.29 20.19
N GLY A 71 8.23 0.32 19.30
CA GLY A 71 7.89 -1.08 19.54
C GLY A 71 6.45 -1.46 19.20
N ARG A 72 5.57 -0.48 18.94
CA ARG A 72 4.18 -0.75 18.57
C ARG A 72 4.07 -1.03 17.07
N LYS A 73 3.18 -1.97 16.72
CA LYS A 73 2.82 -2.30 15.34
C LYS A 73 1.81 -1.31 14.78
N TYR A 74 2.05 -0.87 13.54
CA TYR A 74 1.20 0.04 12.79
C TYR A 74 0.94 -0.52 11.38
N GLN A 75 -0.27 -0.33 10.88
CA GLN A 75 -0.64 -0.63 9.50
C GLN A 75 -0.20 0.52 8.59
N LEU A 76 0.56 0.22 7.55
CA LEU A 76 0.95 1.17 6.51
C LEU A 76 -0.12 1.23 5.40
N PRO A 77 -0.23 2.35 4.67
CA PRO A 77 -1.07 2.48 3.50
C PRO A 77 -0.44 1.74 2.29
N ILE A 78 -0.21 0.43 2.46
CA ILE A 78 0.31 -0.51 1.47
C ILE A 78 -0.62 -1.71 1.50
N LEU A 79 -1.36 -1.90 0.42
CA LEU A 79 -2.29 -3.01 0.24
C LEU A 79 -1.51 -4.28 -0.14
N ILE A 80 -1.92 -5.42 0.40
CA ILE A 80 -1.32 -6.73 0.16
C ILE A 80 -2.20 -7.53 -0.79
N TYR A 81 -1.72 -7.70 -2.01
CA TYR A 81 -2.38 -8.53 -3.02
C TYR A 81 -1.63 -9.83 -3.26
N THR A 82 -2.36 -10.87 -3.66
CA THR A 82 -1.73 -12.10 -4.18
C THR A 82 -1.35 -11.89 -5.66
N PHE A 83 -0.07 -11.99 -5.99
CA PHE A 83 0.39 -11.97 -7.38
C PHE A 83 0.01 -13.29 -8.06
N ASN A 84 -0.80 -13.20 -9.12
CA ASN A 84 -1.35 -14.38 -9.81
C ASN A 84 -0.35 -15.10 -10.75
N GLY A 85 0.91 -14.64 -10.80
CA GLY A 85 1.96 -15.20 -11.65
C GLY A 85 1.91 -14.78 -13.12
N LYS A 86 0.94 -13.96 -13.52
CA LYS A 86 0.79 -13.46 -14.89
C LYS A 86 1.20 -12.00 -15.00
N THR A 87 0.35 -11.09 -14.52
CA THR A 87 0.59 -9.65 -14.56
C THR A 87 0.03 -8.97 -13.32
N ILE A 88 0.64 -7.85 -12.91
CA ILE A 88 0.16 -7.02 -11.80
C ILE A 88 -1.29 -6.56 -12.09
N ARG A 89 -1.55 -6.06 -13.30
CA ARG A 89 -2.88 -5.66 -13.78
C ARG A 89 -3.96 -6.71 -13.47
N SER A 90 -3.73 -7.95 -13.92
CA SER A 90 -4.65 -9.07 -13.66
C SER A 90 -4.69 -9.56 -12.21
N SER A 91 -3.68 -9.24 -11.40
CA SER A 91 -3.63 -9.61 -9.98
C SER A 91 -4.49 -8.67 -9.12
N ILE A 92 -4.62 -7.41 -9.53
CA ILE A 92 -5.31 -6.37 -8.76
C ILE A 92 -6.52 -5.77 -9.48
N GLY A 93 -6.89 -6.31 -10.65
CA GLY A 93 -8.11 -5.94 -11.37
C GLY A 93 -8.06 -4.58 -12.07
N ILE A 94 -6.88 -4.09 -12.47
CA ILE A 94 -6.73 -2.81 -13.18
C ILE A 94 -6.32 -2.99 -14.65
N ASN A 95 -6.64 -2.02 -15.49
CA ASN A 95 -6.21 -2.00 -16.90
C ASN A 95 -5.00 -1.09 -17.14
N ASP A 96 -4.73 -0.14 -16.24
CA ASP A 96 -3.70 0.87 -16.41
C ASP A 96 -2.28 0.29 -16.35
N TRP A 97 -1.54 0.43 -17.45
CA TRP A 97 -0.20 -0.14 -17.58
C TRP A 97 0.84 0.65 -16.78
N ASN A 98 0.72 1.98 -16.74
CA ASN A 98 1.67 2.84 -16.02
C ASN A 98 1.63 2.58 -14.52
N THR A 99 0.43 2.40 -13.96
CA THR A 99 0.19 2.05 -12.55
C THR A 99 0.80 0.68 -12.24
N ALA A 100 0.61 -0.32 -13.10
CA ALA A 100 1.26 -1.61 -12.93
C ALA A 100 2.81 -1.51 -12.96
N LEU A 101 3.36 -0.65 -13.82
CA LEU A 101 4.80 -0.41 -13.88
C LEU A 101 5.32 0.29 -12.61
N ARG A 102 4.62 1.30 -12.08
CA ARG A 102 5.01 1.97 -10.83
C ARG A 102 4.93 1.03 -9.64
N ILE A 103 3.89 0.20 -9.56
CA ILE A 103 3.79 -0.86 -8.54
C ILE A 103 4.96 -1.84 -8.66
N GLN A 104 5.34 -2.28 -9.87
CA GLN A 104 6.50 -3.15 -10.05
C GLN A 104 7.77 -2.49 -9.50
N LYS A 105 8.05 -1.24 -9.91
CA LYS A 105 9.22 -0.47 -9.46
C LYS A 105 9.24 -0.30 -7.94
N TYR A 106 8.08 -0.05 -7.34
CA TYR A 106 7.95 0.04 -5.89
C TYR A 106 8.39 -1.25 -5.20
N ASN A 107 7.91 -2.42 -5.66
CA ASN A 107 8.28 -3.70 -5.06
C ASN A 107 9.77 -4.02 -5.24
N GLU A 108 10.34 -3.70 -6.41
CA GLU A 108 11.77 -3.87 -6.69
C GLU A 108 12.61 -2.97 -5.78
N LEU A 109 12.22 -1.71 -5.58
CA LEU A 109 12.87 -0.78 -4.66
C LEU A 109 12.79 -1.23 -3.20
N MET A 110 11.63 -1.76 -2.76
CA MET A 110 11.49 -2.27 -1.39
C MET A 110 12.34 -3.51 -1.14
N LEU A 111 12.55 -4.35 -2.17
CA LEU A 111 13.48 -5.48 -2.10
C LEU A 111 14.94 -4.98 -2.01
N GLU A 112 15.34 -4.06 -2.88
CA GLU A 112 16.68 -3.47 -2.88
C GLU A 112 17.04 -2.81 -1.55
N ARG A 113 16.07 -2.14 -0.91
CA ARG A 113 16.23 -1.51 0.40
C ARG A 113 16.14 -2.47 1.59
N ASN A 114 16.04 -3.77 1.36
CA ASN A 114 15.82 -4.80 2.39
C ASN A 114 14.57 -4.56 3.25
N MET A 115 13.59 -3.81 2.72
CA MET A 115 12.28 -3.62 3.36
C MET A 115 11.38 -4.84 3.15
N ARG A 116 11.74 -5.69 2.18
CA ARG A 116 11.14 -6.98 1.91
C ARG A 116 12.22 -8.06 1.80
N PRO A 117 11.96 -9.29 2.26
CA PRO A 117 12.94 -10.38 2.20
C PRO A 117 13.00 -11.08 0.84
N GLU A 118 11.95 -10.97 0.01
CA GLU A 118 11.82 -11.74 -1.22
C GLU A 118 11.06 -10.95 -2.30
N SER A 119 11.35 -11.27 -3.56
CA SER A 119 10.63 -10.74 -4.71
C SER A 119 9.18 -11.22 -4.74
N PHE A 120 8.25 -10.31 -5.06
CA PHE A 120 6.83 -10.65 -5.28
C PHE A 120 6.61 -11.73 -6.36
N LYS A 121 7.58 -11.88 -7.28
CA LYS A 121 7.56 -12.91 -8.32
C LYS A 121 7.75 -14.32 -7.74
N LYS A 122 8.41 -14.44 -6.58
CA LYS A 122 8.71 -15.71 -5.89
C LYS A 122 7.76 -15.97 -4.73
N ASP A 123 7.56 -15.01 -3.82
CA ASP A 123 6.69 -15.19 -2.64
C ASP A 123 5.19 -14.98 -2.92
N ARG A 124 4.85 -14.46 -4.11
CA ARG A 124 3.49 -14.10 -4.55
C ARG A 124 2.81 -13.01 -3.71
N VAL A 125 3.55 -12.30 -2.87
CA VAL A 125 3.04 -11.18 -2.07
C VAL A 125 3.32 -9.88 -2.83
N LEU A 126 2.30 -9.18 -3.31
CA LEU A 126 2.45 -7.93 -4.05
C LEU A 126 2.08 -6.75 -3.14
N TRP A 127 3.01 -5.83 -2.94
CA TRP A 127 2.74 -4.60 -2.19
C TRP A 127 2.27 -3.51 -3.15
N VAL A 128 1.11 -2.92 -2.86
CA VAL A 128 0.53 -1.84 -3.67
C VAL A 128 0.35 -0.62 -2.78
N PRO A 129 1.14 0.46 -2.95
CA PRO A 129 0.93 1.70 -2.23
C PRO A 129 -0.50 2.23 -2.46
N PHE A 130 -1.15 2.71 -1.41
CA PHE A 130 -2.54 3.21 -1.48
C PHE A 130 -2.71 4.31 -2.54
N HIS A 131 -1.75 5.24 -2.63
CA HIS A 131 -1.83 6.31 -3.61
C HIS A 131 -1.92 5.85 -5.08
N GLU A 132 -1.40 4.67 -5.42
CA GLU A 132 -1.45 4.14 -6.80
C GLU A 132 -2.87 3.91 -7.29
N LEU A 133 -3.81 3.62 -6.39
CA LEU A 133 -5.20 3.31 -6.74
C LEU A 133 -6.18 4.44 -6.36
N ASN A 134 -5.79 5.30 -5.41
CA ASN A 134 -6.72 6.23 -4.77
C ASN A 134 -6.41 7.71 -5.07
N CYS A 135 -5.15 8.07 -5.34
CA CYS A 135 -4.68 9.46 -5.43
C CYS A 135 -3.30 9.50 -6.11
N PRO A 136 -3.21 9.22 -7.43
CA PRO A 136 -1.94 8.95 -8.11
C PRO A 136 -1.11 10.19 -8.43
N ASN A 137 -1.60 11.39 -8.10
CA ASN A 137 -0.90 12.65 -8.35
C ASN A 137 -0.25 13.14 -7.04
N PRO A 138 1.08 13.33 -7.00
CA PRO A 138 1.75 13.83 -5.80
C PRO A 138 1.34 15.28 -5.56
N ASP A 139 1.11 15.61 -4.29
CA ASP A 139 0.60 16.91 -3.85
C ASP A 139 1.41 17.50 -2.69
N LEU A 140 2.47 16.81 -2.27
CA LEU A 140 3.40 17.28 -1.25
C LEU A 140 4.75 17.62 -1.90
N GLU A 141 5.21 18.84 -1.67
CA GLU A 141 6.57 19.25 -2.01
C GLU A 141 7.54 18.64 -0.99
N ILE A 142 8.47 17.80 -1.45
CA ILE A 142 9.60 17.39 -0.61
C ILE A 142 10.62 18.53 -0.67
N PRO A 143 10.91 19.22 0.45
CA PRO A 143 11.99 20.19 0.46
C PRO A 143 13.29 19.48 0.08
N SER A 144 14.00 20.02 -0.90
CA SER A 144 15.31 19.54 -1.31
C SER A 144 16.24 19.50 -0.08
N PRO A 145 17.11 18.48 0.05
CA PRO A 145 18.11 18.48 1.11
C PRO A 145 18.85 19.83 1.11
N VAL A 146 18.86 20.51 2.26
CA VAL A 146 19.61 21.75 2.42
C VAL A 146 21.09 21.39 2.29
N GLU A 147 21.77 21.89 1.26
CA GLU A 147 23.18 21.59 0.95
C GLU A 147 24.15 21.97 2.08
N ASN A 148 23.70 22.78 3.04
CA ASN A 148 24.52 23.28 4.13
C ASN A 148 24.00 22.71 5.46
N SER A 149 24.52 21.55 5.87
CA SER A 149 24.34 21.08 7.24
C SER A 149 25.33 21.82 8.16
N PRO A 150 24.88 22.52 9.21
CA PRO A 150 25.76 23.21 10.17
C PRO A 150 26.64 22.26 10.99
N GLU A 151 26.55 20.94 10.80
CA GLU A 151 27.39 19.95 11.47
C GLU A 151 28.84 19.89 10.92
N GLU A 152 29.12 20.58 9.80
CA GLU A 152 30.48 20.71 9.25
C GLU A 152 31.31 21.86 9.86
N GLU A 153 30.68 22.74 10.66
CA GLU A 153 31.40 23.76 11.45
C GLU A 153 31.81 23.22 12.83
N ARG A 154 32.54 22.10 12.89
CA ARG A 154 33.33 21.80 14.09
C ARG A 154 34.68 22.51 13.94
N PRO A 155 35.02 23.51 14.77
CA PRO A 155 36.29 24.20 14.64
C PRO A 155 37.42 23.21 14.92
N THR A 156 38.34 23.09 13.97
CA THR A 156 39.62 22.43 14.18
C THR A 156 40.35 23.20 15.28
N SER A 157 40.48 22.59 16.47
CA SER A 157 41.33 23.13 17.52
C SER A 157 42.78 23.05 17.04
N SER A 158 43.37 24.19 16.71
CA SER A 158 44.81 24.33 16.53
C SER A 158 45.52 24.22 17.88
N THR A 159 46.54 23.36 17.95
CA THR A 159 47.63 23.42 18.94
C THR A 159 48.92 23.66 18.17
#